data_AF-A0A2S7KY97-F1
#
_entry.id   AF-A0A2S7KY97-F1
#
_cell.length_a   1.000
_cell.length_b   1.000
_cell.length_c   1.000
_cell.angle_alpha   90.00
_cell.angle_beta   90.00
_cell.angle_gamma   90.00
#
_symmetry.space_group_name_H-M   'P 1'
#
loop_
_entity.id
_entity.type
_entity.pdbx_description
1 polymer ?
#
loop_
_entity_poly.entity_id
_entity_poly.type
_entity_poly.pdbx_seq_one_letter_code
_entity_poly.pdbx_strand_id
1 'polypeptide(L)'
;MNYKYKTDQAVNELVKYKINFSKIYNTYLFNNKWINEIEDDYYSEKIKNIKNLLHKQLKHGHKQAEYLQDLLDYIWTKVEYIEDYKYSSFEFFELFSDKMSDITSHESIPASNSDLYKEYKIDSSSEATNESELFNFLRFHSSGMNDFQTEIDFEKGRLLFVLSVYSEALKDLHGFIYSIHMDAEYIDFKSLDFEDFIITPKNIKENLCHINLNKKSVAHLFRILLEEDFLVFDEINENNNRLEMKRFVQNNFSYQNNENQRTSIHSFNREYSEVASPSSSEVKAHKEFIDEFILKLQNRKNRLRD
;
A
#
# COMPACT_ATOMS: atom_id res chain seq x y z
N MET A 1 -23.34 10.95 17.65
CA MET A 1 -21.95 11.46 17.64
C MET A 1 -21.57 11.71 16.20
N ASN A 2 -21.09 12.89 15.82
CA ASN A 2 -20.78 13.21 14.42
C ASN A 2 -19.40 12.67 14.05
N TYR A 3 -19.34 11.42 13.58
CA TYR A 3 -18.08 10.77 13.23
C TYR A 3 -17.45 11.39 11.98
N LYS A 4 -18.26 11.78 10.97
CA LYS A 4 -17.81 12.55 9.81
C LYS A 4 -16.95 13.75 10.23
N TYR A 5 -17.51 14.63 11.06
CA TYR A 5 -16.81 15.82 11.53
C TYR A 5 -15.49 15.49 12.23
N LYS A 6 -15.45 14.44 13.04
CA LYS A 6 -14.22 14.02 13.73
C LYS A 6 -13.18 13.46 12.79
N THR A 7 -13.60 12.65 11.81
CA THR A 7 -12.71 12.12 10.75
C THR A 7 -12.16 13.27 9.92
N ASP A 8 -13.03 14.17 9.43
CA ASP A 8 -12.64 15.37 8.66
C ASP A 8 -11.65 16.21 9.45
N GLN A 9 -11.89 16.45 10.75
CA GLN A 9 -10.99 17.19 11.62
C GLN A 9 -9.62 16.49 11.76
N ALA A 10 -9.61 15.18 12.01
CA ALA A 10 -8.36 14.43 12.18
C ALA A 10 -7.54 14.37 10.89
N VAL A 11 -8.20 14.20 9.73
CA VAL A 11 -7.55 14.28 8.42
C VAL A 11 -7.01 15.69 8.19
N ASN A 12 -7.80 16.74 8.41
CA ASN A 12 -7.38 18.13 8.29
C ASN A 12 -6.17 18.46 9.17
N GLU A 13 -6.12 17.94 10.39
CA GLU A 13 -4.98 18.12 11.30
C GLU A 13 -3.73 17.38 10.82
N LEU A 14 -3.88 16.21 10.20
CA LEU A 14 -2.77 15.46 9.63
C LEU A 14 -2.25 16.11 8.34
N VAL A 15 -3.12 16.51 7.40
CA VAL A 15 -2.71 17.03 6.09
C VAL A 15 -2.32 18.52 6.10
N LYS A 16 -2.60 19.24 7.19
CA LYS A 16 -2.02 20.56 7.41
C LYS A 16 -0.51 20.40 7.52
N TYR A 17 0.21 21.27 6.83
CA TYR A 17 1.66 21.34 6.94
C TYR A 17 2.05 22.80 7.20
N LYS A 18 2.93 23.02 8.17
CA LYS A 18 3.54 24.31 8.50
C LYS A 18 4.96 24.08 8.97
N ILE A 19 5.90 24.81 8.37
CA ILE A 19 7.33 24.74 8.70
C ILE A 19 7.74 26.06 9.34
N ASN A 20 8.39 25.98 10.50
CA ASN A 20 8.96 27.13 11.17
C ASN A 20 10.43 26.88 11.47
N PHE A 21 11.25 27.93 11.43
CA PHE A 21 12.65 27.87 11.83
C PHE A 21 12.88 28.73 13.06
N SER A 22 13.56 28.17 14.07
CA SER A 22 13.99 28.92 15.25
C SER A 22 15.47 29.23 15.15
N LYS A 23 15.81 30.52 15.02
CA LYS A 23 17.21 30.99 15.07
C LYS A 23 17.84 30.81 16.45
N ILE A 24 17.05 30.84 17.52
CA ILE A 24 17.53 30.71 18.90
C ILE A 24 18.00 29.28 19.18
N TYR A 25 17.24 28.30 18.70
CA TYR A 25 17.52 26.88 18.93
C TYR A 25 18.20 26.20 17.73
N ASN A 26 18.39 26.93 16.63
CA ASN A 26 18.98 26.46 15.37
C ASN A 26 18.33 25.17 14.84
N THR A 27 16.99 25.07 14.90
CA THR A 27 16.24 23.87 14.52
C THR A 27 14.85 24.23 13.99
N TYR A 28 14.16 23.23 13.41
CA TYR A 28 12.87 23.41 12.76
C TYR A 28 11.71 22.88 13.60
N LEU A 29 10.54 23.48 13.39
CA LEU A 29 9.26 22.90 13.77
C LEU A 29 8.52 22.48 12.53
N PHE A 30 7.91 21.30 12.62
CA PHE A 30 6.93 20.82 11.69
C PHE A 30 5.60 20.64 12.43
N ASN A 31 4.56 21.36 11.99
CA ASN A 31 3.22 21.30 12.59
C ASN A 31 3.20 21.53 14.12
N ASN A 32 3.94 22.54 14.58
CA ASN A 32 4.11 22.90 16.00
C ASN A 32 4.80 21.83 16.86
N LYS A 33 5.48 20.86 16.25
CA LYS A 33 6.34 19.90 16.95
C LYS A 33 7.77 20.06 16.47
N TRP A 34 8.73 20.02 17.39
CA TRP A 34 10.14 20.08 17.01
C TRP A 34 10.51 18.83 16.23
N ILE A 35 11.30 18.98 15.15
CA ILE A 35 11.62 17.85 14.25
C ILE A 35 12.39 16.72 14.95
N ASN A 36 13.01 17.00 16.09
CA ASN A 36 13.72 16.03 16.92
C ASN A 36 12.85 15.32 17.96
N GLU A 37 11.60 15.73 18.10
CA GLU A 37 10.61 15.08 18.98
C GLU A 37 9.61 14.25 18.18
N ILE A 38 9.74 14.22 16.85
CA ILE A 38 8.92 13.38 15.97
C ILE A 38 9.55 12.00 15.95
N GLU A 39 9.01 11.12 16.78
CA GLU A 39 9.36 9.70 16.85
C GLU A 39 8.70 8.91 15.71
N ASP A 40 9.22 7.71 15.40
CA ASP A 40 8.78 6.85 14.30
C ASP A 40 7.28 6.56 14.32
N ASP A 41 6.69 6.42 15.52
CA ASP A 41 5.28 6.09 15.69
C ASP A 41 4.33 7.29 15.53
N TYR A 42 4.84 8.53 15.51
CA TYR A 42 4.04 9.75 15.58
C TYR A 42 2.94 9.82 14.51
N TYR A 43 3.29 9.55 13.25
CA TYR A 43 2.33 9.54 12.16
C TYR A 43 1.47 8.28 12.16
N SER A 44 2.04 7.14 12.57
CA SER A 44 1.34 5.87 12.64
C SER A 44 0.15 5.93 13.63
N GLU A 45 0.31 6.59 14.77
CA GLU A 45 -0.75 6.79 15.76
C GLU A 45 -1.86 7.68 15.24
N LYS A 46 -1.50 8.78 14.55
CA LYS A 46 -2.48 9.68 13.92
C LYS A 46 -3.28 8.97 12.84
N ILE A 47 -2.62 8.20 11.97
CA ILE A 47 -3.26 7.39 10.93
C ILE A 47 -4.18 6.36 11.58
N LYS A 48 -3.74 5.65 12.61
CA LYS A 48 -4.56 4.68 13.35
C LYS A 48 -5.83 5.34 13.91
N ASN A 49 -5.72 6.54 14.47
CA ASN A 49 -6.88 7.29 14.94
C ASN A 49 -7.83 7.67 13.80
N ILE A 50 -7.32 8.15 12.66
CA ILE A 50 -8.12 8.46 11.47
C ILE A 50 -8.85 7.21 10.97
N LYS A 51 -8.15 6.08 10.83
CA LYS A 51 -8.73 4.78 10.42
C LYS A 51 -9.88 4.38 11.34
N ASN A 52 -9.70 4.52 12.66
CA ASN A 52 -10.74 4.22 13.66
C ASN A 52 -11.97 5.15 13.55
N LEU A 53 -11.75 6.44 13.30
CA LEU A 53 -12.85 7.40 13.12
C LEU A 53 -13.58 7.18 11.80
N LEU A 54 -12.84 6.92 10.72
CA LEU A 54 -13.38 6.59 9.41
C LEU A 54 -14.24 5.33 9.48
N HIS A 55 -13.78 4.27 10.15
CA HIS A 55 -14.60 3.08 10.39
C HIS A 55 -15.95 3.42 11.03
N LYS A 56 -15.95 4.16 12.15
CA LYS A 56 -17.20 4.56 12.82
C LYS A 56 -18.10 5.39 11.90
N GLN A 57 -17.51 6.23 11.06
CA GLN A 57 -18.24 7.00 10.07
C GLN A 57 -18.84 6.12 8.96
N LEU A 58 -18.11 5.13 8.43
CA LEU A 58 -18.61 4.25 7.36
C LEU A 58 -19.74 3.35 7.87
N LYS A 59 -19.62 2.84 9.11
CA LYS A 59 -20.61 1.97 9.76
C LYS A 59 -21.94 2.68 10.03
N HIS A 60 -21.91 3.97 10.37
CA HIS A 60 -23.09 4.73 10.78
C HIS A 60 -23.52 5.81 9.78
N GLY A 61 -22.74 6.05 8.73
CA GLY A 61 -22.96 7.10 7.74
C GLY A 61 -23.86 6.68 6.58
N HIS A 62 -24.07 7.62 5.67
CA HIS A 62 -24.72 7.44 4.38
C HIS A 62 -23.79 7.94 3.27
N LYS A 63 -23.99 7.49 2.02
CA LYS A 63 -23.19 7.92 0.86
C LYS A 63 -21.69 7.65 1.06
N GLN A 64 -21.35 6.43 1.48
CA GLN A 64 -19.98 6.02 1.82
C GLN A 64 -19.01 6.24 0.66
N ALA A 65 -19.39 5.84 -0.56
CA ALA A 65 -18.54 6.00 -1.74
C ALA A 65 -18.22 7.48 -2.04
N GLU A 66 -19.25 8.34 -2.10
CA GLU A 66 -19.06 9.79 -2.30
C GLU A 66 -18.12 10.39 -1.24
N TYR A 67 -18.35 10.05 0.04
CA TYR A 67 -17.51 10.55 1.13
C TYR A 67 -16.06 10.06 1.09
N LEU A 68 -15.84 8.80 0.69
CA LEU A 68 -14.50 8.25 0.51
C LEU A 68 -13.78 8.94 -0.66
N GLN A 69 -14.47 9.20 -1.77
CA GLN A 69 -13.92 9.94 -2.91
C GLN A 69 -13.52 11.37 -2.50
N ASP A 70 -14.39 12.09 -1.78
CA ASP A 70 -14.08 13.44 -1.28
C ASP A 70 -12.80 13.45 -0.42
N LEU A 71 -12.62 12.43 0.44
CA LEU A 71 -11.43 12.29 1.26
C LEU A 71 -10.17 11.96 0.44
N LEU A 72 -10.29 11.10 -0.58
CA LEU A 72 -9.20 10.76 -1.48
C LEU A 72 -8.71 12.01 -2.21
N ASP A 73 -9.61 12.74 -2.85
CA ASP A 73 -9.28 13.95 -3.60
C ASP A 73 -8.61 14.99 -2.70
N TYR A 74 -9.13 15.15 -1.47
CA TYR A 74 -8.59 16.09 -0.50
C TYR A 74 -7.18 15.72 -0.04
N ILE A 75 -6.92 14.45 0.28
CA ILE A 75 -5.58 13.99 0.70
C ILE A 75 -4.62 14.01 -0.49
N TRP A 76 -5.05 13.57 -1.67
CA TRP A 76 -4.22 13.51 -2.87
C TRP A 76 -3.70 14.87 -3.29
N THR A 77 -4.57 15.90 -3.27
CA THR A 77 -4.17 17.29 -3.55
C THR A 77 -3.04 17.76 -2.62
N LYS A 78 -2.94 17.21 -1.41
CA LYS A 78 -1.87 17.53 -0.45
C LYS A 78 -0.61 16.71 -0.70
N VAL A 79 -0.75 15.45 -1.10
CA VAL A 79 0.38 14.60 -1.50
C VAL A 79 1.07 15.18 -2.74
N GLU A 80 0.32 15.45 -3.82
CA GLU A 80 0.86 16.05 -5.05
C GLU A 80 1.62 17.34 -4.74
N TYR A 81 0.98 18.20 -3.94
CA TYR A 81 1.60 19.45 -3.52
C TYR A 81 2.94 19.21 -2.79
N ILE A 82 3.08 18.19 -1.94
CA ILE A 82 4.35 17.93 -1.23
C ILE A 82 5.41 17.33 -2.17
N GLU A 83 5.01 16.43 -3.08
CA GLU A 83 5.93 15.76 -4.02
C GLU A 83 6.56 16.71 -5.04
N ASP A 84 5.79 17.69 -5.52
CA ASP A 84 6.25 18.68 -6.50
C ASP A 84 7.48 19.49 -6.01
N TYR A 85 7.72 19.55 -4.70
CA TYR A 85 8.79 20.36 -4.10
C TYR A 85 10.12 19.63 -3.87
N LYS A 86 10.28 18.38 -4.33
CA LYS A 86 11.58 17.68 -4.36
C LYS A 86 12.36 17.74 -3.04
N TYR A 87 11.77 17.24 -1.95
CA TYR A 87 12.41 17.17 -0.61
C TYR A 87 13.64 16.23 -0.54
N SER A 88 14.09 15.67 -1.66
CA SER A 88 15.33 14.88 -1.77
C SER A 88 16.59 15.71 -2.02
N SER A 89 16.49 17.05 -2.00
CA SER A 89 17.62 17.97 -2.26
C SER A 89 17.49 19.29 -1.52
N PHE A 90 18.60 20.04 -1.38
CA PHE A 90 18.57 21.39 -0.81
C PHE A 90 17.90 22.44 -1.71
N GLU A 91 17.57 22.13 -2.97
CA GLU A 91 16.72 22.99 -3.82
C GLU A 91 15.39 23.30 -3.13
N PHE A 92 14.90 22.38 -2.28
CA PHE A 92 13.73 22.60 -1.44
C PHE A 92 13.79 23.91 -0.66
N PHE A 93 14.93 24.23 -0.03
CA PHE A 93 15.04 25.44 0.79
C PHE A 93 15.06 26.72 -0.06
N GLU A 94 15.54 26.64 -1.30
CA GLU A 94 15.49 27.76 -2.23
C GLU A 94 14.04 28.02 -2.67
N LEU A 95 13.32 26.95 -3.02
CA LEU A 95 11.94 27.00 -3.51
C LEU A 95 10.90 27.30 -2.43
N PHE A 96 11.21 27.04 -1.16
CA PHE A 96 10.22 27.03 -0.07
C PHE A 96 10.53 28.04 1.04
N SER A 97 11.59 28.84 0.88
CA SER A 97 11.99 29.86 1.85
C SER A 97 10.89 30.86 2.20
N ASP A 98 10.02 31.19 1.24
CA ASP A 98 8.87 32.09 1.39
C ASP A 98 7.71 31.50 2.21
N LYS A 99 7.62 30.17 2.26
CA LYS A 99 6.60 29.42 3.01
C LYS A 99 7.06 29.01 4.41
N MET A 100 8.36 29.16 4.70
CA MET A 100 8.89 28.98 6.04
C MET A 100 8.79 30.29 6.82
N SER A 101 8.30 30.24 8.06
CA SER A 101 8.31 31.43 8.92
C SER A 101 9.36 31.29 10.02
N ASP A 102 10.13 32.35 10.23
CA ASP A 102 11.00 32.49 11.40
C ASP A 102 10.15 32.65 12.67
N ILE A 103 10.55 31.97 13.74
CA ILE A 103 9.98 32.18 15.08
C ILE A 103 11.05 32.55 16.09
N THR A 104 10.66 33.36 17.07
CA THR A 104 11.52 33.82 18.17
C THR A 104 11.13 33.22 19.51
N SER A 105 10.02 32.47 19.58
CA SER A 105 9.55 31.84 20.81
C SER A 105 8.61 30.67 20.50
N HIS A 106 8.70 29.61 21.30
CA HIS A 106 7.77 28.49 21.33
C HIS A 106 7.52 28.11 22.80
N GLU A 107 6.38 27.50 23.11
CA GLU A 107 6.03 27.14 24.49
C GLU A 107 6.94 26.06 25.08
N SER A 108 7.48 25.18 24.23
CA SER A 108 8.44 24.13 24.59
C SER A 108 9.84 24.43 24.07
N ILE A 109 10.85 24.06 24.86
CA ILE A 109 12.27 24.08 24.48
C ILE A 109 12.58 22.73 23.82
N PRO A 110 13.21 22.69 22.63
CA PRO A 110 13.57 21.43 21.98
C PRO A 110 14.63 20.69 22.78
N ALA A 111 14.63 19.35 22.70
CA ALA A 111 15.76 18.56 23.17
C ALA A 111 17.06 18.98 22.44
N SER A 112 18.21 18.94 23.14
CA SER A 112 19.50 19.29 22.53
C SER A 112 19.97 18.20 21.57
N ASN A 113 20.39 18.59 20.35
CA ASN A 113 20.81 17.64 19.30
C ASN A 113 22.30 17.75 18.93
N SER A 114 23.09 18.56 19.67
CA SER A 114 24.51 18.80 19.37
C SER A 114 25.37 17.53 19.34
N ASP A 115 24.92 16.47 20.02
CA ASP A 115 25.65 15.21 20.08
C ASP A 115 25.29 14.28 18.92
N LEU A 116 24.09 14.40 18.34
CA LEU A 116 23.64 13.59 17.21
C LEU A 116 24.37 13.95 15.90
N TYR A 117 24.66 15.23 15.68
CA TYR A 117 25.49 15.65 14.54
C TYR A 117 26.92 15.10 14.63
N LYS A 118 27.51 15.09 15.83
CA LYS A 118 28.83 14.51 16.06
C LYS A 118 28.81 13.00 15.81
N GLU A 119 27.77 12.32 16.29
CA GLU A 119 27.55 10.88 16.07
C GLU A 119 27.47 10.57 14.57
N TYR A 120 26.67 11.33 13.80
CA TYR A 120 26.58 11.19 12.34
C TYR A 120 27.94 11.33 11.64
N LYS A 121 28.82 12.23 12.11
CA LYS A 121 30.16 12.44 11.52
C LYS A 121 31.19 11.39 11.91
N ILE A 122 31.04 10.75 13.08
CA ILE A 122 31.96 9.72 13.58
C ILE A 122 31.59 8.35 13.02
N ASP A 123 30.30 8.06 12.92
CA ASP A 123 29.80 6.74 12.56
C ASP A 123 29.55 6.65 11.05
N SER A 124 30.51 6.09 10.31
CA SER A 124 30.37 5.86 8.87
C SER A 124 29.74 4.50 8.53
N SER A 125 29.42 3.64 9.50
CA SER A 125 29.05 2.25 9.17
C SER A 125 28.31 1.43 10.25
N SER A 126 28.00 1.93 11.45
CA SER A 126 27.28 1.09 12.42
C SER A 126 25.77 1.11 12.19
N GLU A 127 25.19 -0.08 11.99
CA GLU A 127 23.74 -0.35 11.97
C GLU A 127 23.14 -0.36 13.40
N ALA A 128 23.86 0.17 14.40
CA ALA A 128 23.58 -0.06 15.83
C ALA A 128 22.94 1.13 16.56
N THR A 129 22.63 2.23 15.85
CA THR A 129 22.00 3.40 16.45
C THR A 129 20.48 3.35 16.26
N ASN A 130 19.72 3.88 17.24
CA ASN A 130 18.26 4.03 17.14
C ASN A 130 17.82 4.98 16.00
N GLU A 131 18.77 5.66 15.35
CA GLU A 131 18.57 6.70 14.32
C GLU A 131 19.02 6.22 12.92
N SER A 132 19.07 4.89 12.73
CA SER A 132 19.58 4.24 11.52
C SER A 132 18.88 4.73 10.24
N GLU A 133 17.56 4.92 10.27
CA GLU A 133 16.79 5.38 9.10
C GLU A 133 17.14 6.81 8.70
N LEU A 134 17.23 7.73 9.68
CA LEU A 134 17.67 9.10 9.45
C LEU A 134 19.09 9.13 8.86
N PHE A 135 20.03 8.40 9.46
CA PHE A 135 21.41 8.41 8.98
C PHE A 135 21.54 7.80 7.58
N ASN A 136 20.77 6.76 7.26
CA ASN A 136 20.71 6.19 5.93
C ASN A 136 20.14 7.18 4.91
N PHE A 137 19.06 7.88 5.25
CA PHE A 137 18.50 8.95 4.42
C PHE A 137 19.53 10.05 4.14
N LEU A 138 20.18 10.57 5.18
CA LEU A 138 21.20 11.60 5.04
C LEU A 138 22.35 11.12 4.16
N ARG A 139 22.92 9.94 4.42
CA ARG A 139 24.02 9.40 3.61
C ARG A 139 23.63 9.22 2.14
N PHE A 140 22.42 8.73 1.88
CA PHE A 140 21.91 8.55 0.51
C PHE A 140 21.82 9.89 -0.25
N HIS A 141 21.44 10.96 0.45
CA HIS A 141 21.29 12.30 -0.14
C HIS A 141 22.51 13.22 0.01
N SER A 142 23.60 12.76 0.63
CA SER A 142 24.81 13.56 0.96
C SER A 142 25.36 14.38 -0.21
N SER A 143 25.56 13.76 -1.36
CA SER A 143 26.07 14.42 -2.57
C SER A 143 25.20 15.57 -3.08
N GLY A 144 23.88 15.52 -2.86
CA GLY A 144 22.93 16.58 -3.20
C GLY A 144 22.72 17.63 -2.10
N MET A 145 23.41 17.48 -0.96
CA MET A 145 23.23 18.26 0.27
C MET A 145 24.55 18.72 0.88
N ASN A 146 25.56 18.97 0.03
CA ASN A 146 26.89 19.45 0.44
C ASN A 146 27.53 18.62 1.58
N ASP A 147 27.27 17.31 1.59
CA ASP A 147 27.77 16.35 2.58
C ASP A 147 27.51 16.72 4.05
N PHE A 148 26.52 17.59 4.31
CA PHE A 148 26.15 18.09 5.63
C PHE A 148 27.37 18.62 6.41
N GLN A 149 28.13 19.56 5.84
CA GLN A 149 29.37 20.08 6.44
C GLN A 149 29.16 20.85 7.75
N THR A 150 27.96 21.38 7.97
CA THR A 150 27.62 22.19 9.16
C THR A 150 26.46 21.59 9.94
N GLU A 151 26.32 21.98 11.21
CA GLU A 151 25.15 21.60 12.04
C GLU A 151 23.83 22.08 11.41
N ILE A 152 23.82 23.24 10.74
CA ILE A 152 22.61 23.75 10.08
C ILE A 152 22.27 22.94 8.81
N ASP A 153 23.27 22.45 8.07
CA ASP A 153 23.02 21.55 6.95
C ASP A 153 22.43 20.23 7.44
N PHE A 154 22.94 19.69 8.56
CA PHE A 154 22.38 18.51 9.21
C PHE A 154 20.92 18.72 9.62
N GLU A 155 20.60 19.83 10.27
CA GLU A 155 19.23 20.17 10.66
C GLU A 155 18.29 20.35 9.44
N LYS A 156 18.80 20.89 8.33
CA LYS A 156 18.07 20.91 7.06
C LYS A 156 17.78 19.50 6.56
N GLY A 157 18.77 18.61 6.58
CA GLY A 157 18.61 17.21 6.20
C GLY A 157 17.57 16.48 7.05
N ARG A 158 17.56 16.74 8.37
CA ARG A 158 16.55 16.19 9.29
C ARG A 158 15.14 16.66 8.97
N LEU A 159 14.95 17.95 8.67
CA LEU A 159 13.66 18.45 8.22
C LEU A 159 13.19 17.69 6.96
N LEU A 160 14.09 17.49 6.00
CA LEU A 160 13.77 16.77 4.76
C LEU A 160 13.41 15.31 5.01
N PHE A 161 14.08 14.63 5.94
CA PHE A 161 13.70 13.30 6.41
C PHE A 161 12.30 13.29 7.04
N VAL A 162 12.00 14.24 7.93
CA VAL A 162 10.66 14.34 8.53
C VAL A 162 9.58 14.55 7.45
N LEU A 163 9.87 15.34 6.43
CA LEU A 163 8.97 15.57 5.30
C LEU A 163 8.80 14.31 4.43
N SER A 164 9.85 13.52 4.22
CA SER A 164 9.74 12.26 3.47
C SER A 164 8.86 11.25 4.21
N VAL A 165 9.11 11.05 5.50
CA VAL A 165 8.29 10.16 6.35
C VAL A 165 6.84 10.64 6.40
N TYR A 166 6.63 11.95 6.51
CA TYR A 166 5.29 12.53 6.46
C TYR A 166 4.58 12.28 5.12
N SER A 167 5.28 12.44 4.00
CA SER A 167 4.72 12.17 2.67
C SER A 167 4.35 10.71 2.50
N GLU A 168 5.17 9.77 2.97
CA GLU A 168 4.87 8.34 2.96
C GLU A 168 3.64 8.03 3.81
N ALA A 169 3.56 8.58 5.02
CA ALA A 169 2.40 8.45 5.89
C ALA A 169 1.09 8.91 5.23
N LEU A 170 1.11 10.03 4.49
CA LEU A 170 -0.06 10.51 3.74
C LEU A 170 -0.43 9.56 2.59
N LYS A 171 0.56 9.02 1.86
CA LYS A 171 0.34 8.03 0.80
C LYS A 171 -0.25 6.74 1.35
N ASP A 172 0.22 6.27 2.50
CA ASP A 172 -0.31 5.09 3.19
C ASP A 172 -1.77 5.27 3.58
N LEU A 173 -2.12 6.46 4.10
CA LEU A 173 -3.51 6.79 4.42
C LEU A 173 -4.37 6.83 3.14
N HIS A 174 -3.89 7.50 2.09
CA HIS A 174 -4.57 7.57 0.80
C HIS A 174 -4.80 6.18 0.21
N GLY A 175 -3.77 5.33 0.15
CA GLY A 175 -3.85 3.97 -0.36
C GLY A 175 -4.83 3.10 0.42
N PHE A 176 -4.90 3.25 1.74
CA PHE A 176 -5.89 2.58 2.57
C PHE A 176 -7.32 3.04 2.27
N ILE A 177 -7.56 4.34 2.12
CA ILE A 177 -8.90 4.86 1.79
C ILE A 177 -9.30 4.40 0.38
N TYR A 178 -8.33 4.37 -0.55
CA TYR A 178 -8.54 3.98 -1.94
C TYR A 178 -8.97 2.51 -2.02
N SER A 179 -8.31 1.61 -1.29
CA SER A 179 -8.69 0.20 -1.29
C SER A 179 -10.13 -0.03 -0.80
N ILE A 180 -10.57 0.74 0.20
CA ILE A 180 -11.97 0.67 0.67
C ILE A 180 -12.93 1.27 -0.37
N HIS A 181 -12.54 2.39 -0.98
CA HIS A 181 -13.37 3.08 -1.98
C HIS A 181 -13.68 2.20 -3.19
N MET A 182 -12.68 1.46 -3.70
CA MET A 182 -12.83 0.60 -4.88
C MET A 182 -13.93 -0.44 -4.73
N ASP A 183 -14.17 -0.92 -3.51
CA ASP A 183 -15.17 -1.95 -3.21
C ASP A 183 -16.40 -1.37 -2.49
N ALA A 184 -16.51 -0.04 -2.33
CA ALA A 184 -17.48 0.60 -1.43
C ALA A 184 -18.94 0.29 -1.79
N GLU A 185 -19.26 0.05 -3.07
CA GLU A 185 -20.62 -0.32 -3.52
C GLU A 185 -21.00 -1.76 -3.13
N TYR A 186 -20.00 -2.61 -2.86
CA TYR A 186 -20.18 -4.03 -2.57
C TYR A 186 -19.99 -4.37 -1.08
N ILE A 187 -19.57 -3.38 -0.28
CA ILE A 187 -19.32 -3.52 1.15
C ILE A 187 -20.58 -3.17 1.96
N ASP A 188 -21.07 -4.10 2.79
CA ASP A 188 -22.04 -3.77 3.85
C ASP A 188 -21.31 -3.24 5.10
N PHE A 189 -21.04 -1.95 5.11
CA PHE A 189 -20.34 -1.28 6.21
C PHE A 189 -21.03 -1.42 7.57
N LYS A 190 -22.32 -1.77 7.63
CA LYS A 190 -23.05 -1.93 8.90
C LYS A 190 -22.70 -3.24 9.61
N SER A 191 -22.46 -4.29 8.84
CA SER A 191 -22.17 -5.63 9.35
C SER A 191 -20.67 -5.93 9.49
N LEU A 192 -19.80 -5.08 8.95
CA LEU A 192 -18.35 -5.27 9.08
C LEU A 192 -17.83 -5.12 10.51
N ASP A 193 -16.88 -6.00 10.84
CA ASP A 193 -15.94 -5.85 11.94
C ASP A 193 -14.58 -5.43 11.37
N PHE A 194 -14.20 -4.17 11.58
CA PHE A 194 -13.06 -3.55 10.88
C PHE A 194 -11.69 -3.88 11.49
N GLU A 195 -11.63 -4.68 12.57
CA GLU A 195 -10.34 -5.18 13.08
C GLU A 195 -9.61 -6.00 12.01
N ASP A 196 -10.36 -6.66 11.10
CA ASP A 196 -9.81 -7.43 9.97
C ASP A 196 -9.17 -6.55 8.88
N PHE A 197 -9.52 -5.26 8.80
CA PHE A 197 -8.99 -4.32 7.80
C PHE A 197 -7.79 -3.49 8.29
N ILE A 198 -7.63 -3.33 9.61
CA ILE A 198 -6.51 -2.60 10.22
C ILE A 198 -5.23 -3.47 10.23
N ILE A 199 -5.40 -4.79 10.18
CA ILE A 199 -4.32 -5.75 10.01
C ILE A 199 -3.97 -5.77 8.51
N THR A 200 -2.79 -5.24 8.15
CA THR A 200 -2.12 -5.51 6.86
C THR A 200 -2.42 -6.96 6.46
N PRO A 201 -2.87 -7.28 5.23
CA PRO A 201 -3.31 -8.63 4.88
C PRO A 201 -2.14 -9.62 5.00
N LYS A 202 -1.87 -10.08 6.22
CA LYS A 202 -1.05 -11.23 6.50
C LYS A 202 -1.95 -12.42 6.22
N ASN A 203 -1.89 -12.88 4.98
CA ASN A 203 -2.31 -14.22 4.57
C ASN A 203 -3.74 -14.62 5.01
N ILE A 204 -4.74 -13.79 4.74
CA ILE A 204 -6.12 -14.27 4.79
C ILE A 204 -6.38 -15.06 3.50
N LYS A 205 -6.04 -16.37 3.53
CA LYS A 205 -6.47 -17.39 2.56
C LYS A 205 -7.96 -17.74 2.70
N GLU A 206 -8.79 -16.84 3.22
CA GLU A 206 -10.17 -17.18 3.60
C GLU A 206 -11.19 -16.95 2.47
N ASN A 207 -10.82 -16.23 1.41
CA ASN A 207 -11.67 -15.99 0.23
C ASN A 207 -11.25 -16.81 -1.00
N LEU A 208 -10.92 -18.09 -0.83
CA LEU A 208 -10.67 -18.99 -1.97
C LEU A 208 -11.97 -19.27 -2.72
N CYS A 209 -12.01 -18.94 -4.01
CA CYS A 209 -13.11 -19.33 -4.89
C CYS A 209 -13.14 -20.86 -5.05
N HIS A 210 -14.33 -21.46 -4.89
CA HIS A 210 -14.50 -22.90 -4.97
C HIS A 210 -14.85 -23.34 -6.40
N ILE A 211 -13.93 -24.02 -7.07
CA ILE A 211 -14.21 -24.63 -8.38
C ILE A 211 -14.80 -26.03 -8.17
N ASN A 212 -15.93 -26.29 -8.83
CA ASN A 212 -16.60 -27.59 -8.87
C ASN A 212 -15.98 -28.50 -9.95
N LEU A 213 -14.65 -28.57 -9.97
CA LEU A 213 -13.85 -29.41 -10.86
C LEU A 213 -12.80 -30.13 -10.02
N ASN A 214 -12.38 -31.30 -10.48
CA ASN A 214 -11.19 -31.95 -9.92
C ASN A 214 -9.92 -31.19 -10.34
N LYS A 215 -8.82 -31.40 -9.60
CA LYS A 215 -7.56 -30.67 -9.80
C LYS A 215 -7.03 -30.70 -11.23
N LYS A 216 -7.18 -31.84 -11.90
CA LYS A 216 -6.74 -32.05 -13.28
C LYS A 216 -7.59 -31.26 -14.26
N SER A 217 -8.91 -31.26 -14.07
CA SER A 217 -9.86 -30.46 -14.85
C SER A 217 -9.66 -28.96 -14.63
N VAL A 218 -9.27 -28.53 -13.41
CA VAL A 218 -8.83 -27.15 -13.17
C VAL A 218 -7.59 -26.80 -14.01
N ALA A 219 -6.59 -27.70 -14.05
CA ALA A 219 -5.40 -27.48 -14.88
C ALA A 219 -5.74 -27.38 -16.38
N HIS A 220 -6.63 -28.23 -16.89
CA HIS A 220 -7.12 -28.17 -18.27
C HIS A 220 -7.87 -26.87 -18.56
N LEU A 221 -8.76 -26.43 -17.67
CA LEU A 221 -9.51 -25.18 -17.81
C LEU A 221 -8.58 -23.98 -17.94
N PHE A 222 -7.71 -23.77 -16.96
CA PHE A 222 -6.84 -22.60 -16.95
C PHE A 222 -5.78 -22.63 -18.03
N ARG A 223 -5.43 -23.81 -18.54
CA ARG A 223 -4.61 -23.93 -19.74
C ARG A 223 -5.34 -23.41 -20.97
N ILE A 224 -6.59 -23.82 -21.20
CA ILE A 224 -7.40 -23.32 -22.33
C ILE A 224 -7.55 -21.80 -22.22
N LEU A 225 -7.88 -21.30 -21.03
CA LEU A 225 -8.04 -19.86 -20.82
C LEU A 225 -6.75 -19.07 -21.11
N LEU A 226 -5.58 -19.67 -20.87
CA LEU A 226 -4.30 -19.04 -21.14
C LEU A 226 -3.85 -19.20 -22.60
N GLU A 227 -3.97 -20.39 -23.19
CA GLU A 227 -3.49 -20.70 -24.56
C GLU A 227 -4.40 -20.12 -25.65
N GLU A 228 -5.66 -19.87 -25.34
CA GLU A 228 -6.63 -19.20 -26.25
C GLU A 228 -6.81 -17.71 -25.90
N ASP A 229 -5.88 -17.13 -25.13
CA ASP A 229 -5.81 -15.70 -24.77
C ASP A 229 -7.07 -15.12 -24.08
N PHE A 230 -7.89 -15.96 -23.43
CA PHE A 230 -8.98 -15.47 -22.57
C PHE A 230 -8.46 -14.81 -21.29
N LEU A 231 -7.27 -15.21 -20.83
CA LEU A 231 -6.56 -14.63 -19.69
C LEU A 231 -5.11 -14.36 -20.10
N VAL A 232 -4.64 -13.13 -19.87
CA VAL A 232 -3.26 -12.73 -20.09
C VAL A 232 -2.75 -11.99 -18.85
N PHE A 233 -1.63 -12.47 -18.30
CA PHE A 233 -0.95 -11.93 -17.12
C PHE A 233 0.36 -11.23 -17.48
N ASP A 234 1.00 -11.65 -18.57
CA ASP A 234 2.18 -11.02 -19.14
C ASP A 234 2.11 -11.14 -20.67
N GLU A 235 1.96 -9.99 -21.35
CA GLU A 235 1.84 -9.90 -22.81
C GLU A 235 3.18 -10.09 -23.54
N ILE A 236 4.30 -9.99 -22.83
CA ILE A 236 5.65 -9.94 -23.42
C ILE A 236 6.36 -11.29 -23.25
N ASN A 237 6.23 -11.91 -22.07
CA ASN A 237 6.95 -13.13 -21.72
C ASN A 237 6.00 -14.29 -21.43
N GLU A 238 5.88 -15.21 -22.39
CA GLU A 238 5.01 -16.39 -22.29
C GLU A 238 5.32 -17.29 -21.08
N ASN A 239 6.60 -17.44 -20.72
CA ASN A 239 6.99 -18.26 -19.57
C ASN A 239 6.53 -17.60 -18.26
N ASN A 240 6.66 -16.27 -18.17
CA ASN A 240 6.20 -15.52 -17.02
C ASN A 240 4.67 -15.49 -16.95
N ASN A 241 3.99 -15.35 -18.09
CA ASN A 241 2.54 -15.42 -18.22
C ASN A 241 1.98 -16.74 -17.62
N ARG A 242 2.61 -17.87 -17.97
CA ARG A 242 2.28 -19.20 -17.42
C ARG A 242 2.55 -19.30 -15.92
N LEU A 243 3.64 -18.71 -15.43
CA LEU A 243 3.99 -18.73 -14.01
C LEU A 243 2.99 -17.93 -13.18
N GLU A 244 2.66 -16.72 -13.62
CA GLU A 244 1.72 -15.84 -12.93
C GLU A 244 0.30 -16.40 -12.92
N MET A 245 -0.16 -16.99 -14.03
CA MET A 245 -1.42 -17.74 -14.05
C MET A 245 -1.43 -18.85 -12.99
N LYS A 246 -0.35 -19.64 -12.87
CA LYS A 246 -0.28 -20.72 -11.88
C LYS A 246 -0.34 -20.20 -10.45
N ARG A 247 0.35 -19.09 -10.16
CA ARG A 247 0.30 -18.41 -8.85
C ARG A 247 -1.10 -17.90 -8.57
N PHE A 248 -1.73 -17.26 -9.54
CA PHE A 248 -3.10 -16.79 -9.45
C PHE A 248 -4.07 -17.93 -9.10
N VAL A 249 -4.00 -19.06 -9.80
CA VAL A 249 -4.86 -20.23 -9.52
C VAL A 249 -4.62 -20.80 -8.11
N GLN A 250 -3.35 -20.93 -7.70
CA GLN A 250 -2.98 -21.48 -6.39
C GLN A 250 -3.42 -20.59 -5.23
N ASN A 251 -3.38 -19.28 -5.42
CA ASN A 251 -3.67 -18.30 -4.37
C ASN A 251 -5.16 -17.99 -4.23
N ASN A 252 -5.95 -18.20 -5.29
CA ASN A 252 -7.34 -17.74 -5.33
C ASN A 252 -8.38 -18.85 -5.46
N PHE A 253 -7.99 -20.11 -5.73
CA PHE A 253 -8.95 -21.19 -5.96
C PHE A 253 -8.71 -22.44 -5.14
N SER A 254 -9.80 -23.15 -4.88
CA SER A 254 -9.84 -24.52 -4.37
C SER A 254 -10.57 -25.43 -5.35
N TYR A 255 -10.30 -26.73 -5.27
CA TYR A 255 -10.89 -27.75 -6.14
C TYR A 255 -11.65 -28.79 -5.32
N GLN A 256 -12.45 -29.61 -6.00
CA GLN A 256 -13.18 -30.72 -5.40
C GLN A 256 -12.36 -32.01 -5.55
N ASN A 257 -11.97 -32.62 -4.44
CA ASN A 257 -11.24 -33.89 -4.46
C ASN A 257 -12.17 -35.08 -4.78
N ASN A 258 -11.59 -36.28 -4.88
CA ASN A 258 -12.34 -37.51 -5.21
C ASN A 258 -13.38 -37.90 -4.13
N GLU A 259 -13.26 -37.35 -2.92
CA GLU A 259 -14.19 -37.53 -1.81
C GLU A 259 -15.24 -36.41 -1.74
N ASN A 260 -15.34 -35.58 -2.78
CA ASN A 260 -16.19 -34.39 -2.86
C ASN A 260 -15.91 -33.31 -1.80
N GLN A 261 -14.71 -33.31 -1.20
CA GLN A 261 -14.28 -32.29 -0.25
C GLN A 261 -13.56 -31.16 -0.96
N ARG A 262 -13.58 -29.97 -0.33
CA ARG A 262 -12.84 -28.79 -0.80
C ARG A 262 -11.39 -28.89 -0.38
N THR A 263 -10.48 -28.74 -1.35
CA THR A 263 -9.04 -28.79 -1.10
C THR A 263 -8.37 -27.60 -1.78
N SER A 264 -7.46 -26.94 -1.05
CA SER A 264 -6.65 -25.84 -1.59
C SER A 264 -5.71 -26.34 -2.69
N ILE A 265 -5.44 -25.50 -3.69
CA ILE A 265 -4.49 -25.82 -4.75
C ILE A 265 -3.09 -25.39 -4.30
N HIS A 266 -2.34 -26.29 -3.65
CA HIS A 266 -0.96 -25.97 -3.24
C HIS A 266 0.03 -25.93 -4.42
N SER A 267 -0.17 -26.80 -5.41
CA SER A 267 0.59 -26.84 -6.66
C SER A 267 -0.17 -27.73 -7.63
N PHE A 268 -0.20 -27.37 -8.91
CA PHE A 268 -0.78 -28.19 -9.98
C PHE A 268 0.16 -28.28 -11.20
N ASN A 269 1.47 -28.07 -10.98
CA ASN A 269 2.47 -28.07 -12.04
C ASN A 269 2.51 -29.39 -12.81
N ARG A 270 2.35 -30.51 -12.09
CA ARG A 270 2.32 -31.84 -12.69
C ARG A 270 1.14 -31.96 -13.64
N GLU A 271 -0.06 -31.69 -13.13
CA GLU A 271 -1.30 -31.77 -13.89
C GLU A 271 -1.27 -30.84 -15.11
N TYR A 272 -0.71 -29.63 -14.96
CA TYR A 272 -0.57 -28.66 -16.04
C TYR A 272 0.41 -29.12 -17.14
N SER A 273 1.56 -29.68 -16.75
CA SER A 273 2.59 -30.17 -17.66
C SER A 273 2.18 -31.45 -18.38
N GLU A 274 1.42 -32.33 -17.72
CA GLU A 274 0.91 -33.58 -18.30
C GLU A 274 0.02 -33.33 -19.53
N VAL A 275 -0.69 -32.19 -19.57
CA VAL A 275 -1.50 -31.76 -20.73
C VAL A 275 -0.64 -31.34 -21.94
N ALA A 276 0.63 -30.97 -21.73
CA ALA A 276 1.49 -30.43 -22.79
C ALA A 276 2.02 -31.51 -23.74
N SER A 277 2.05 -32.77 -23.29
CA SER A 277 2.69 -33.85 -24.04
C SER A 277 1.77 -34.39 -25.13
N PRO A 278 2.15 -34.35 -26.43
CA PRO A 278 1.31 -34.81 -27.54
C PRO A 278 1.04 -36.31 -27.57
N SER A 279 1.68 -37.10 -26.71
CA SER A 279 1.74 -38.56 -26.80
C SER A 279 1.45 -39.26 -25.47
N SER A 280 0.24 -39.07 -24.94
CA SER A 280 -0.21 -39.80 -23.74
C SER A 280 -1.75 -39.92 -23.67
N SER A 281 -2.24 -40.75 -22.74
CA SER A 281 -3.64 -40.80 -22.30
C SER A 281 -4.19 -39.42 -21.87
N GLU A 282 -3.31 -38.46 -21.60
CA GLU A 282 -3.64 -37.12 -21.11
C GLU A 282 -4.22 -36.22 -22.21
N VAL A 283 -3.78 -36.38 -23.46
CA VAL A 283 -4.38 -35.66 -24.60
C VAL A 283 -5.84 -36.08 -24.77
N LYS A 284 -6.14 -37.37 -24.58
CA LYS A 284 -7.51 -37.87 -24.63
C LYS A 284 -8.35 -37.25 -23.51
N ALA A 285 -7.86 -37.26 -22.28
CA ALA A 285 -8.53 -36.64 -21.14
C ALA A 285 -8.76 -35.13 -21.34
N HIS A 286 -7.80 -34.42 -21.96
CA HIS A 286 -7.96 -33.00 -22.27
C HIS A 286 -9.05 -32.74 -23.32
N LYS A 287 -9.08 -33.55 -24.39
CA LYS A 287 -10.15 -33.48 -25.41
C LYS A 287 -11.52 -33.77 -24.80
N GLU A 288 -11.62 -34.81 -23.97
CA GLU A 288 -12.86 -35.15 -23.26
C GLU A 288 -13.32 -33.99 -22.36
N PHE A 289 -12.39 -33.30 -21.68
CA PHE A 289 -12.71 -32.10 -20.90
C PHE A 289 -13.23 -30.95 -21.78
N ILE A 290 -12.60 -30.71 -22.94
CA ILE A 290 -13.05 -29.69 -23.90
C ILE A 290 -14.46 -30.01 -24.41
N ASP A 291 -14.73 -31.26 -24.78
CA ASP A 291 -16.06 -31.68 -25.24
C ASP A 291 -17.13 -31.44 -24.17
N GLU A 292 -16.84 -31.78 -22.90
CA GLU A 292 -17.75 -31.51 -21.77
C GLU A 292 -17.95 -30.00 -21.56
N PHE A 293 -16.89 -29.21 -21.67
CA PHE A 293 -16.94 -27.76 -21.51
C PHE A 293 -17.79 -27.10 -22.61
N ILE A 294 -17.57 -27.50 -23.87
CA ILE A 294 -18.37 -27.05 -25.02
C ILE A 294 -19.85 -27.39 -24.80
N LEU A 295 -20.16 -28.62 -24.38
CA LEU A 295 -21.54 -29.03 -24.12
C LEU A 295 -22.21 -28.16 -23.04
N LYS A 296 -21.49 -27.84 -21.96
CA LYS A 296 -22.00 -26.93 -20.91
C LYS A 296 -22.28 -25.53 -21.45
N LEU A 297 -21.37 -24.98 -22.26
CA LEU A 297 -21.54 -23.66 -22.86
C LEU A 297 -22.68 -23.62 -23.88
N GLN A 298 -22.81 -24.64 -24.73
CA GLN A 298 -23.93 -24.77 -25.66
C GLN A 298 -25.28 -24.85 -24.93
N ASN A 299 -25.36 -25.65 -23.86
CA ASN A 299 -26.55 -25.72 -23.02
C ASN A 299 -26.87 -24.38 -22.36
N ARG A 300 -25.86 -23.63 -21.90
CA ARG A 300 -26.07 -22.27 -21.37
C ARG A 300 -26.58 -21.33 -22.45
N LYS A 301 -25.96 -21.33 -23.63
CA LYS A 301 -26.36 -20.53 -24.79
C LYS A 301 -27.82 -20.77 -25.16
N ASN A 302 -28.25 -22.04 -25.25
CA ASN A 302 -29.63 -22.42 -25.58
C ASN A 302 -30.67 -21.98 -24.52
N ARG A 303 -30.23 -21.68 -23.28
CA ARG A 303 -31.11 -21.18 -22.22
C ARG A 303 -31.22 -19.66 -22.20
N LEU A 304 -30.31 -18.95 -22.87
CA LEU A 304 -30.43 -17.51 -23.04
C LEU A 304 -31.53 -17.30 -24.09
N ARG A 305 -32.58 -16.57 -23.70
CA ARG A 305 -33.63 -16.13 -24.64
C ARG A 305 -33.16 -14.82 -25.28
N ASP A 306 -33.49 -14.65 -26.55
CA ASP A 306 -33.30 -13.39 -27.27
C ASP A 306 -34.17 -12.26 -26.69
#